data_AF-A0A3M5LHB2-F1
#
_entry.id   AF-A0A3M5LHB2-F1
#
_cell.length_a   1.000
_cell.length_b   1.000
_cell.length_c   1.000
_cell.angle_alpha   90.00
_cell.angle_beta   90.00
_cell.angle_gamma   90.00
#
_symmetry.space_group_name_H-M   'P 1'
#
loop_
_entity.id
_entity.type
_entity.pdbx_description
1 polymer ?
#
loop_
_entity_poly.entity_id
_entity_poly.type
_entity_poly.pdbx_seq_one_letter_code
_entity_poly.pdbx_strand_id
1 'polypeptide(L)' 'MMWSDISPLSPFDKHRDELQPAEITKATLPSDKHGHHVILLAWIVAETDKAFYQAFDVDFDVPVSGK' A
#
# COMPACT_ATOMS: atom_id res chain seq x y z
N MET A 1 -13.49 3.41 4.22
CA MET A 1 -12.14 3.70 4.72
C MET A 1 -12.03 5.21 4.80
N MET A 2 -11.99 5.76 6.02
CA MET A 2 -11.88 7.21 6.25
C MET A 2 -10.38 7.58 6.16
N TRP A 3 -10.03 8.81 5.76
CA TRP A 3 -8.63 9.20 5.55
C TRP A 3 -7.75 9.04 6.81
N SER A 4 -8.37 9.22 7.98
CA SER A 4 -7.77 8.99 9.30
C SER A 4 -7.34 7.55 9.54
N ASP A 5 -7.92 6.60 8.80
CA ASP A 5 -7.57 5.17 8.90
C ASP A 5 -6.29 4.86 8.11
N ILE A 6 -5.81 5.80 7.29
CA ILE A 6 -4.72 5.60 6.32
C ILE A 6 -3.44 6.30 6.77
N SER A 7 -3.55 7.50 7.33
CA SER A 7 -2.41 8.23 7.89
C SER A 7 -2.84 9.20 8.99
N PRO A 8 -2.08 9.32 10.09
CA PRO A 8 -2.35 10.32 11.13
C PRO A 8 -2.01 11.76 10.69
N LEU A 9 -1.33 11.95 9.56
CA LEU A 9 -0.77 13.24 9.12
C LEU A 9 -1.79 14.12 8.36
N SER A 10 -2.92 14.43 8.98
CA SER A 10 -3.95 15.31 8.41
C SER A 10 -3.89 16.73 8.98
N PRO A 11 -4.00 17.80 8.16
CA PRO A 11 -4.17 17.79 6.70
C PRO A 11 -2.82 17.65 5.95
N PHE A 12 -2.84 16.92 4.83
CA PHE A 12 -1.62 16.50 4.10
C PHE A 12 -0.76 17.66 3.59
N ASP A 13 -1.38 18.81 3.28
CA ASP A 13 -0.71 20.00 2.76
C ASP A 13 0.31 20.61 3.75
N LYS A 14 0.15 20.31 5.05
CA LYS A 14 1.07 20.76 6.11
C LYS A 14 2.22 19.79 6.39
N HIS A 15 2.24 18.65 5.72
CA HIS A 15 3.15 17.53 5.96
C HIS A 15 3.91 17.12 4.69
N ARG A 16 4.16 18.08 3.78
CA ARG A 16 4.76 17.83 2.46
C ARG A 16 6.07 17.05 2.53
N ASP A 17 6.95 17.41 3.46
CA ASP A 17 8.25 16.76 3.61
C ASP A 17 8.13 15.34 4.18
N GLU A 18 7.20 15.11 5.11
CA GLU A 18 6.95 13.79 5.70
C GLU A 18 6.19 12.84 4.77
N LEU A 19 5.42 13.40 3.83
CA LEU A 19 4.60 12.67 2.85
C LEU A 19 5.28 12.52 1.49
N GLN A 20 6.58 12.84 1.38
CA GLN A 20 7.33 12.54 0.17
C GLN A 20 7.29 11.03 -0.10
N PRO A 21 7.02 10.60 -1.34
CA PRO A 21 6.92 9.19 -1.67
C PRO A 21 8.29 8.52 -1.47
N ALA A 22 8.30 7.37 -0.78
CA ALA A 22 9.49 6.54 -0.72
C ALA A 22 9.78 5.92 -2.09
N GLU A 23 11.05 5.88 -2.49
CA GLU A 23 11.47 5.17 -3.72
C GLU A 23 11.13 3.67 -3.65
N ILE A 24 11.19 3.09 -2.45
CA ILE A 24 10.91 1.67 -2.20
C ILE A 24 10.02 1.56 -0.96
N THR A 25 8.88 0.88 -1.10
CA THR A 25 7.99 0.52 0.01
C THR A 25 8.02 -0.99 0.22
N LYS A 26 8.05 -1.44 1.48
CA LYS A 26 8.02 -2.86 1.86
C LYS A 26 6.83 -3.12 2.77
N ALA A 27 6.19 -4.27 2.61
CA ALA A 27 5.14 -4.76 3.49
C ALA A 27 5.39 -6.24 3.79
N THR A 28 5.12 -6.65 5.02
CA THR A 28 5.14 -8.07 5.40
C THR A 28 3.80 -8.68 5.03
N LEU A 29 3.83 -9.76 4.24
CA LEU A 29 2.62 -10.50 3.91
C LEU A 29 2.11 -11.26 5.14
N PRO A 30 0.77 -11.35 5.34
CA PRO A 30 0.22 -12.09 6.47
C PRO A 30 0.57 -13.57 6.39
N SER A 31 1.02 -14.16 7.51
CA SER A 31 1.49 -15.55 7.56
C SER A 31 0.37 -16.59 7.63
N ASP A 32 -0.86 -16.14 7.87
CA ASP A 32 -2.07 -16.97 8.03
C ASP A 32 -2.90 -17.10 6.74
N LYS A 33 -2.39 -16.56 5.63
CA LYS A 33 -3.02 -16.62 4.31
C LYS A 33 -2.42 -17.74 3.48
N HIS A 34 -3.26 -18.38 2.66
CA HIS A 34 -2.92 -19.56 1.85
C HIS A 34 -3.57 -19.48 0.47
N GLY A 35 -2.88 -19.98 -0.55
CA GLY A 35 -3.35 -20.02 -1.94
C GLY A 35 -3.40 -18.65 -2.62
N HIS A 36 -4.12 -18.60 -3.75
CA HIS A 36 -4.23 -17.41 -4.61
C HIS A 36 -4.98 -16.24 -3.95
N HIS A 37 -4.36 -15.07 -3.96
CA HIS A 37 -4.85 -13.83 -3.40
C HIS A 37 -4.52 -12.65 -4.32
N VAL A 38 -5.26 -11.55 -4.15
CA VAL A 38 -4.96 -10.28 -4.81
C VAL A 38 -4.61 -9.24 -3.77
N ILE A 39 -3.46 -8.60 -3.92
CA ILE A 39 -3.05 -7.43 -3.13
C ILE A 39 -3.41 -6.18 -3.92
N LEU A 40 -4.12 -5.23 -3.31
CA LEU A 40 -4.45 -3.94 -3.90
C LEU A 40 -3.60 -2.85 -3.25
N LEU A 41 -2.69 -2.25 -4.02
CA LEU A 41 -1.98 -1.04 -3.64
C LEU A 41 -2.80 0.18 -4.08
N ALA A 42 -3.01 1.10 -3.13
CA ALA A 42 -3.64 2.39 -3.40
C ALA A 42 -2.63 3.51 -3.15
N TRP A 43 -2.29 4.27 -4.19
CA TRP A 43 -1.55 5.52 -4.06
C TRP A 43 -2.52 6.68 -4.09
N ILE A 44 -2.79 7.23 -2.90
CA ILE A 44 -3.75 8.31 -2.70
C ILE A 44 -3.07 9.63 -3.05
N VAL A 45 -3.68 10.38 -3.95
CA VAL A 45 -3.14 11.67 -4.38
C VAL A 45 -3.58 12.73 -3.38
N ALA A 46 -2.63 13.28 -2.64
CA ALA A 46 -2.88 14.35 -1.68
C ALA A 46 -3.68 15.51 -2.32
N GLU A 47 -4.57 16.13 -1.54
CA GLU A 47 -5.39 17.28 -1.95
C GLU A 47 -6.42 17.01 -3.05
N THR A 48 -6.64 15.75 -3.40
CA THR A 48 -7.71 15.33 -4.32
C THR A 48 -8.50 14.17 -3.72
N ASP A 49 -9.67 13.90 -4.29
CA ASP A 49 -10.47 12.71 -4.04
C ASP A 49 -10.07 11.52 -4.95
N LYS A 50 -8.85 11.54 -5.52
CA LYS A 50 -8.37 10.57 -6.50
C LYS A 50 -7.25 9.70 -5.95
N ALA A 51 -7.08 8.53 -6.56
CA ALA A 51 -6.00 7.59 -6.25
C ALA A 51 -5.64 6.75 -7.48
N PHE A 52 -4.39 6.29 -7.53
CA PHE A 52 -3.96 5.23 -8.43
C PHE A 52 -4.10 3.88 -7.73
N TYR A 53 -4.57 2.88 -8.45
CA TYR A 53 -4.80 1.54 -7.92
C TYR A 53 -4.00 0.53 -8.74
N GLN A 54 -3.26 -0.34 -8.07
CA GLN A 54 -2.54 -1.44 -8.71
C GLN A 54 -2.82 -2.74 -7.99
N ALA A 55 -3.29 -3.74 -8.75
CA ALA A 55 -3.50 -5.09 -8.27
C ALA A 55 -2.25 -5.95 -8.52
N PHE A 56 -1.96 -6.84 -7.57
CA PHE A 56 -0.94 -7.87 -7.68
C PHE A 56 -1.58 -9.21 -7.39
N ASP A 57 -1.55 -10.10 -8.37
CA ASP A 57 -1.88 -11.50 -8.18
C ASP A 57 -0.70 -12.19 -7.47
N VAL A 58 -0.98 -12.82 -6.34
CA VAL A 58 0.02 -13.54 -5.53
C VAL A 58 -0.53 -14.91 -5.17
N ASP A 59 0.39 -15.84 -4.90
CA ASP A 59 0.06 -17.15 -4.33
C ASP A 59 0.89 -17.34 -3.06
N PHE A 60 0.20 -17.50 -1.93
CA PHE A 60 0.83 -17.61 -0.62
C PHE A 60 1.43 -18.98 -0.34
N ASP A 61 1.08 -19.99 -1.13
CA ASP A 61 1.60 -21.35 -0.96
C ASP A 61 2.82 -21.63 -1.86
N VAL A 62 3.16 -20.71 -2.76
CA VAL A 62 4.33 -20.83 -3.64
C VAL A 62 5.57 -20.32 -2.90
N PRO A 63 6.58 -21.17 -2.64
CA PRO A 63 7.85 -20.71 -2.10
C PRO A 63 8.44 -19.67 -3.04
N VAL A 64 8.99 -18.57 -2.49
CA VAL A 64 9.71 -17.58 -3.30
C VAL A 64 10.81 -18.32 -4.04
N SER A 65 10.65 -18.52 -5.36
CA SER A 65 11.67 -19.12 -6.21
C SER A 65 12.93 -18.31 -6.03
N GLY A 66 13.95 -18.93 -5.42
CA GLY A 66 15.22 -18.30 -5.12
C GLY A 66 15.80 -17.60 -6.35
N LYS A 67 16.22 -16.36 -6.13
CA LYS A 67 17.30 -15.71 -6.87
C LYS A 67 18.34 -15.28 -5.85
#